data_AF-A0A6J7ZEY3-F1
#
_entry.id   AF-A0A6J7ZEY3-F1
#
_cell.length_a   1.000
_cell.length_b   1.000
_cell.length_c   1.000
_cell.angle_alpha   90.00
_cell.angle_beta   90.00
_cell.angle_gamma   90.00
#
_symmetry.space_group_name_H-M   'P 1'
#
loop_
_entity.id
_entity.type
_entity.pdbx_description
1 polymer ?
#
loop_
_entity_poly.entity_id
_entity_poly.type
_entity_poly.pdbx_seq_one_letter_code
_entity_poly.pdbx_strand_id
1 'polypeptide(L)'
;MNQERFKTLQIRLSGLTNWLITLAVIGILISIGLGWLVKGVLILIAVIAITPILVILGVQWWLKRNLIQDQCPVCSHEFPAFNNIQFQCPNCGEPLKIEQGHFSRLTPPGTIDVQAVDVSVKRLED
;
A
#
# COMPACT_ATOMS: atom_id res chain seq x y z
N MET A 1 50.35 64.64 4.55
CA MET A 1 49.68 64.23 5.81
C MET A 1 48.38 63.48 5.48
N ASN A 2 48.41 62.17 5.20
CA ASN A 2 47.18 61.34 5.10
C ASN A 2 47.41 59.82 5.29
N GLN A 3 48.65 59.32 5.22
CA GLN A 3 48.97 57.89 5.26
C GLN A 3 48.53 57.16 6.55
N GLU A 4 48.62 57.81 7.71
CA GLU A 4 48.28 57.20 9.01
C GLU A 4 46.76 56.95 9.19
N ARG A 5 45.91 57.77 8.55
CA ARG A 5 44.45 57.59 8.56
C ARG A 5 43.98 56.42 7.71
N PHE A 6 44.66 56.13 6.60
CA PHE A 6 44.31 55.00 5.74
C PHE A 6 44.67 53.65 6.37
N LYS A 7 45.84 53.54 7.03
CA LYS A 7 46.22 52.32 7.75
C LYS A 7 45.26 51.98 8.89
N THR A 8 44.82 52.98 9.66
CA THR A 8 43.87 52.77 10.77
C THR A 8 42.47 52.42 10.30
N LEU A 9 42.01 52.98 9.18
CA LEU A 9 40.76 52.56 8.50
C LEU A 9 40.86 51.13 7.97
N GLN A 10 41.97 50.75 7.37
CA GLN A 10 42.20 49.42 6.80
C GLN A 10 42.20 48.33 7.90
N ILE A 11 42.83 48.59 9.05
CA ILE A 11 42.88 47.65 10.18
C ILE A 11 41.49 47.47 10.82
N ARG A 12 40.68 48.53 10.94
CA ARG A 12 39.29 48.44 11.45
C ARG A 12 38.33 47.79 10.46
N LEU A 13 38.50 48.02 9.15
CA LEU A 13 37.69 47.37 8.12
C LEU A 13 37.97 45.86 8.07
N SER A 14 39.24 45.42 8.12
CA SER A 14 39.57 43.98 8.02
C SER A 14 38.87 43.12 9.10
N GLY A 15 38.76 43.61 10.33
CA GLY A 15 38.04 42.90 11.40
C GLY A 15 36.51 42.90 11.21
N LEU A 16 35.96 44.02 10.72
CA LEU A 16 34.51 44.17 10.48
C LEU A 16 34.05 43.39 9.24
N THR A 17 34.85 43.37 8.18
CA THR A 17 34.57 42.63 6.95
C THR A 17 34.56 41.12 7.19
N ASN A 18 35.46 40.59 8.03
CA ASN A 18 35.43 39.17 8.38
C ASN A 18 34.14 38.77 9.12
N TRP A 19 33.70 39.58 10.08
CA TRP A 19 32.41 39.37 10.77
C TRP A 19 31.20 39.55 9.85
N LEU A 20 31.28 40.47 8.89
CA LEU A 20 30.22 40.66 7.90
C LEU A 20 30.11 39.45 6.97
N ILE A 21 31.24 38.88 6.54
CA ILE A 21 31.29 37.69 5.69
C ILE A 21 30.77 36.47 6.45
N THR A 22 31.14 36.26 7.71
CA THR A 22 30.63 35.12 8.49
C THR A 22 29.12 35.19 8.68
N LEU A 23 28.57 36.37 9.00
CA LEU A 23 27.12 36.56 9.10
C LEU A 23 26.43 36.39 7.74
N ALA A 24 27.03 36.88 6.65
CA ALA A 24 26.49 36.68 5.31
C ALA A 24 26.45 35.19 4.94
N VAL A 25 27.52 34.44 5.21
CA VAL A 25 27.58 33.00 4.94
C VAL A 25 26.55 32.24 5.76
N ILE A 26 26.43 32.53 7.07
CA ILE A 26 25.41 31.91 7.93
C ILE A 26 24.01 32.25 7.43
N GLY A 27 23.73 33.51 7.07
CA GLY A 27 22.44 33.92 6.53
C GLY A 27 22.07 33.22 5.22
N ILE A 28 23.06 33.00 4.35
CA ILE A 28 22.90 32.23 3.11
C ILE A 28 22.62 30.76 3.42
N LEU A 29 23.37 30.14 4.35
CA LEU A 29 23.12 28.76 4.78
C LEU A 29 21.73 28.57 5.38
N ILE A 30 21.28 29.50 6.21
CA ILE A 30 19.94 29.48 6.79
C ILE A 30 18.89 29.63 5.69
N SER A 31 19.08 30.55 4.75
CA SER A 31 18.13 30.77 3.64
C SER A 31 18.01 29.55 2.73
N ILE A 32 19.13 28.87 2.45
CA ILE A 32 19.16 27.64 1.66
C ILE A 32 18.52 26.48 2.42
N GLY A 33 18.85 26.31 3.70
CA GLY A 33 18.33 25.24 4.55
C GLY A 33 16.82 25.39 4.83
N LEU A 34 16.35 26.61 5.08
CA LEU A 34 14.94 26.89 5.36
C LEU A 34 14.06 26.62 4.13
N GLY A 35 14.55 26.94 2.93
CA GLY A 35 13.86 26.61 1.68
C GLY A 35 13.68 25.10 1.50
N TRP A 36 14.67 24.30 1.87
CA TRP A 36 14.58 22.84 1.84
C TRP A 36 13.59 22.31 2.87
N LEU A 37 13.66 22.82 4.11
CA LEU A 37 12.76 22.41 5.20
C LEU A 37 11.30 22.71 4.85
N VAL A 38 11.00 23.91 4.36
CA VAL A 38 9.63 24.28 3.97
C VAL A 38 9.14 23.41 2.82
N LYS A 39 9.94 23.20 1.78
CA LYS A 39 9.59 22.31 0.66
C LYS A 39 9.36 20.87 1.13
N GLY A 40 10.21 20.36 2.01
CA GLY A 40 10.09 19.01 2.56
C GLY A 40 8.81 18.82 3.38
N VAL A 41 8.50 19.76 4.28
CA VAL A 41 7.25 19.75 5.05
C VAL A 41 6.03 19.84 4.12
N LEU A 42 6.08 20.68 3.09
CA LEU A 42 4.99 20.84 2.14
C LEU A 42 4.76 19.55 1.31
N ILE A 43 5.83 18.87 0.91
CA ILE A 43 5.76 17.54 0.27
C ILE A 43 5.17 16.51 1.24
N LEU A 44 5.60 16.48 2.50
CA LEU A 44 5.06 15.56 3.50
C LEU A 44 3.55 15.75 3.67
N ILE A 45 3.09 17.00 3.79
CA ILE A 45 1.67 17.33 3.90
C ILE A 45 0.92 16.87 2.64
N ALA A 46 1.47 17.14 1.45
CA ALA A 46 0.86 16.69 0.20
C ALA A 46 0.77 15.16 0.12
N VAL A 47 1.82 14.44 0.51
CA VAL A 47 1.79 12.97 0.58
C VAL A 47 0.71 12.52 1.55
N ILE A 48 0.66 13.04 2.78
CA ILE A 48 -0.36 12.69 3.78
C ILE A 48 -1.78 12.95 3.25
N ALA A 49 -1.99 14.03 2.50
CA ALA A 49 -3.29 14.36 1.91
C ALA A 49 -3.67 13.39 0.76
N ILE A 50 -2.69 12.93 -0.02
CA ILE A 50 -2.91 12.03 -1.17
C ILE A 50 -2.96 10.56 -0.74
N THR A 51 -2.24 10.17 0.31
CA THR A 51 -2.20 8.82 0.88
C THR A 51 -3.59 8.21 1.08
N PRO A 52 -4.57 8.85 1.74
CA PRO A 52 -5.87 8.22 1.96
C PRO A 52 -6.56 7.84 0.66
N ILE A 53 -6.43 8.66 -0.39
CA ILE A 53 -7.03 8.39 -1.71
C ILE A 53 -6.38 7.16 -2.34
N LEU A 54 -5.04 7.10 -2.33
CA LEU A 54 -4.29 5.96 -2.85
C LEU A 54 -4.57 4.67 -2.08
N VAL A 55 -4.70 4.77 -0.75
CA VAL A 55 -5.05 3.63 0.11
C VAL A 55 -6.44 3.10 -0.27
N ILE A 56 -7.45 3.98 -0.38
CA ILE A 56 -8.81 3.55 -0.75
C ILE A 56 -8.81 2.89 -2.13
N LEU A 57 -8.16 3.50 -3.14
CA LEU A 57 -8.10 2.94 -4.49
C LEU A 57 -7.34 1.61 -4.53
N GLY A 58 -6.22 1.51 -3.80
CA GLY A 58 -5.42 0.29 -3.70
C GLY A 58 -6.20 -0.83 -3.02
N VAL A 59 -6.90 -0.53 -1.92
CA VAL A 59 -7.75 -1.48 -1.21
C VAL A 59 -8.92 -1.93 -2.10
N GLN A 60 -9.62 -1.01 -2.78
CA GLN A 60 -10.70 -1.36 -3.71
C GLN A 60 -10.21 -2.26 -4.85
N TRP A 61 -9.06 -1.92 -5.45
CA TRP A 61 -8.47 -2.73 -6.52
C TRP A 61 -8.06 -4.11 -6.02
N TRP A 62 -7.48 -4.19 -4.83
CA TRP A 62 -7.10 -5.44 -4.19
C TRP A 62 -8.32 -6.31 -3.85
N LEU A 63 -9.39 -5.73 -3.26
CA LEU A 63 -10.64 -6.44 -3.01
C LEU A 63 -11.22 -7.00 -4.32
N LYS A 64 -11.32 -6.21 -5.38
CA LYS A 64 -11.85 -6.71 -6.66
C LYS A 64 -11.05 -7.89 -7.22
N ARG A 65 -9.73 -7.95 -6.95
CA ARG A 65 -8.85 -9.04 -7.41
C ARG A 65 -8.86 -10.26 -6.48
N ASN A 66 -9.17 -10.08 -5.20
CA ASN A 66 -9.07 -11.12 -4.18
C ASN A 66 -10.44 -11.61 -3.65
N LEU A 67 -11.53 -10.93 -4.00
CA LEU A 67 -12.89 -11.28 -3.62
C LEU A 67 -13.49 -12.13 -4.75
N ILE A 68 -13.78 -13.37 -4.42
CA ILE A 68 -14.39 -14.33 -5.35
C ILE A 68 -15.87 -14.41 -4.98
N GLN A 69 -16.71 -14.22 -5.99
CA GLN A 69 -18.15 -14.33 -5.85
C GLN A 69 -18.56 -15.63 -6.52
N ASP A 70 -18.96 -16.60 -5.71
CA ASP A 70 -19.38 -17.90 -6.18
C ASP A 70 -20.63 -18.37 -5.40
N GLN A 71 -21.24 -19.46 -5.84
CA GLN A 71 -22.44 -20.02 -5.25
C GLN A 71 -22.10 -21.19 -4.33
N CYS A 72 -22.76 -21.28 -3.17
CA CYS A 72 -22.59 -22.43 -2.28
C CYS A 72 -23.06 -23.72 -2.97
N PRO A 73 -22.24 -24.79 -3.07
CA PRO A 73 -22.64 -26.03 -3.73
C PRO A 73 -23.72 -26.82 -2.95
N VAL A 74 -23.97 -26.46 -1.68
CA VAL A 74 -24.94 -27.15 -0.82
C VAL A 74 -26.29 -26.44 -0.78
N CYS A 75 -26.30 -25.11 -0.64
CA CYS A 75 -27.53 -24.34 -0.45
C CYS A 75 -27.83 -23.33 -1.57
N SER A 76 -27.00 -23.30 -2.62
CA SER A 76 -27.16 -22.42 -3.77
C SER A 76 -27.19 -20.92 -3.44
N HIS A 77 -26.65 -20.50 -2.29
CA HIS A 77 -26.56 -19.10 -1.92
C HIS A 77 -25.27 -18.47 -2.46
N GLU A 78 -25.39 -17.35 -3.18
CA GLU A 78 -24.25 -16.56 -3.67
C GLU A 78 -23.74 -15.61 -2.60
N PHE A 79 -22.45 -15.60 -2.32
CA PHE A 79 -21.85 -14.64 -1.40
C PHE A 79 -20.40 -14.36 -1.77
N PRO A 80 -19.89 -13.15 -1.50
CA PRO A 80 -18.49 -12.84 -1.68
C PRO A 80 -17.68 -13.47 -0.54
N ALA A 81 -16.61 -14.18 -0.88
CA ALA A 81 -15.63 -14.67 0.08
C ALA A 81 -14.21 -14.31 -0.35
N PHE A 82 -13.34 -14.07 0.63
CA PHE A 82 -11.94 -13.80 0.36
C PHE A 82 -11.23 -15.06 -0.09
N ASN A 83 -10.47 -14.96 -1.18
CA ASN A 83 -9.62 -16.04 -1.63
C ASN A 83 -8.66 -16.48 -0.51
N ASN A 84 -8.41 -17.79 -0.39
CA ASN A 84 -7.40 -18.38 0.50
C ASN A 84 -7.72 -18.44 2.02
N ILE A 85 -8.97 -18.21 2.44
CA ILE A 85 -9.41 -18.50 3.82
C ILE A 85 -10.45 -19.62 3.83
N GLN A 86 -10.46 -20.40 4.93
CA GLN A 86 -11.54 -21.32 5.23
C GLN A 86 -12.67 -20.53 5.89
N PHE A 87 -13.90 -20.66 5.40
CA PHE A 87 -15.05 -19.93 5.93
C PHE A 87 -16.25 -20.87 6.04
N GLN A 88 -17.17 -20.51 6.93
CA GLN A 88 -18.45 -21.20 7.07
C GLN A 88 -19.50 -20.46 6.27
N CYS A 89 -20.32 -21.19 5.52
CA CYS A 89 -21.41 -20.57 4.77
C CYS A 89 -22.40 -19.88 5.73
N PRO A 90 -22.77 -18.60 5.51
CA PRO A 90 -23.69 -17.88 6.39
C PRO A 90 -25.12 -18.44 6.40
N ASN A 91 -25.50 -19.22 5.38
CA ASN A 91 -26.84 -19.79 5.25
C ASN A 91 -26.96 -21.23 5.80
N CYS A 92 -25.98 -22.09 5.50
CA CYS A 92 -26.04 -23.51 5.89
C CYS A 92 -25.01 -23.94 6.95
N GLY A 93 -24.06 -23.08 7.32
CA GLY A 93 -23.03 -23.40 8.32
C GLY A 93 -21.97 -24.41 7.86
N GLU A 94 -21.98 -24.83 6.59
CA GLU A 94 -21.02 -25.80 6.06
C GLU A 94 -19.62 -25.18 5.93
N PRO A 95 -18.55 -25.87 6.37
CA PRO A 95 -17.17 -25.43 6.17
C PRO A 95 -16.77 -25.58 4.69
N LEU A 96 -16.44 -24.45 4.06
CA LEU A 96 -16.05 -24.36 2.66
C LEU A 96 -14.64 -23.77 2.54
N LYS A 97 -13.96 -24.14 1.46
CA LYS A 97 -12.67 -23.60 1.07
C LYS A 97 -12.74 -23.20 -0.40
N ILE A 98 -12.11 -22.09 -0.74
CA ILE A 98 -11.97 -21.68 -2.14
C ILE A 98 -10.80 -22.46 -2.76
N GLU A 99 -11.09 -23.26 -3.79
CA GLU A 99 -10.09 -23.90 -4.62
C GLU A 99 -10.28 -23.42 -6.07
N GLN A 100 -9.21 -22.90 -6.68
CA GLN A 100 -9.20 -22.43 -8.08
C GLN A 100 -10.26 -21.38 -8.45
N GLY A 101 -10.76 -20.60 -7.49
CA GLY A 101 -11.80 -19.61 -7.76
C GLY A 101 -13.22 -20.09 -7.55
N HIS A 102 -13.41 -21.33 -7.06
CA HIS A 102 -14.72 -21.90 -6.77
C HIS A 102 -14.86 -22.39 -5.32
N PHE A 103 -16.09 -22.39 -4.80
CA PHE A 103 -16.43 -22.91 -3.48
C PHE A 103 -16.41 -24.44 -3.50
N SER A 104 -15.39 -25.02 -2.88
CA SER A 104 -15.25 -26.46 -2.68
C SER A 104 -15.47 -26.82 -1.21
N ARG A 105 -15.99 -28.02 -0.97
CA ARG A 105 -16.21 -28.53 0.39
C ARG A 105 -14.86 -28.86 1.03
N LEU A 106 -14.70 -28.56 2.32
CA LEU A 106 -13.56 -29.08 3.10
C LEU A 106 -13.78 -30.60 3.29
N THR A 107 -13.35 -31.40 2.33
CA THR A 107 -13.37 -32.85 2.47
C THR A 107 -12.27 -33.25 3.48
N PRO A 108 -12.61 -33.98 4.55
CA PRO A 108 -11.61 -34.63 5.38
C PRO A 108 -10.77 -35.60 4.53
N PRO A 109 -9.47 -35.78 4.82
CA PRO A 109 -8.61 -36.71 4.10
C PRO A 109 -9.10 -38.15 4.34
N GLY A 110 -10.02 -38.63 3.49
CA GLY A 110 -10.65 -39.94 3.65
C GLY A 110 -11.94 -40.15 2.87
N THR A 111 -12.60 -39.10 2.35
CA THR A 111 -13.81 -39.25 1.54
C THR A 111 -13.45 -39.22 0.06
N ILE A 112 -13.61 -40.36 -0.62
CA ILE A 112 -13.45 -40.48 -2.08
C ILE A 112 -14.72 -39.93 -2.73
N ASP A 113 -14.61 -38.86 -3.52
CA ASP A 113 -15.68 -38.37 -4.39
C ASP A 113 -15.90 -39.40 -5.51
N VAL A 114 -16.92 -40.24 -5.35
CA VAL A 114 -17.32 -41.21 -6.38
C VAL A 114 -18.15 -40.46 -7.42
N GLN A 115 -17.52 -40.07 -8.52
CA GLN A 115 -18.26 -39.69 -9.72
C GLN A 115 -18.93 -40.95 -10.26
N ALA A 116 -20.24 -41.08 -10.01
CA ALA A 116 -21.05 -42.13 -10.57
C ALA A 116 -21.18 -41.92 -12.08
N VAL A 117 -20.31 -42.55 -12.85
CA VAL A 117 -20.51 -42.73 -14.30
C VAL A 117 -21.57 -43.80 -14.45
N ASP A 118 -22.75 -43.41 -14.92
CA ASP A 118 -23.81 -44.35 -15.29
C ASP A 118 -23.34 -45.17 -16.49
N VAL A 119 -22.81 -46.36 -16.22
CA VAL A 119 -22.44 -47.32 -17.24
C VAL A 119 -23.72 -47.91 -17.81
N SER A 120 -24.14 -47.43 -18.97
CA SER A 120 -25.24 -48.01 -19.75
C SER A 120 -24.86 -49.45 -20.14
N VAL A 121 -25.30 -50.41 -19.33
CA VAL A 121 -25.11 -51.83 -19.60
C VAL A 121 -26.06 -52.19 -20.73
N LYS A 122 -25.50 -52.42 -21.92
CA LYS A 122 -26.23 -52.93 -23.08
C LYS A 122 -26.73 -54.34 -22.72
N ARG A 123 -27.99 -54.45 -22.24
CA ARG A 123 -28.67 -55.74 -22.08
C ARG A 123 -28.74 -56.38 -23.47
N LEU A 124 -28.03 -57.49 -23.64
CA LEU A 124 -28.25 -58.39 -24.77
C LEU A 124 -29.61 -59.06 -24.56
N GLU A 125 -30.49 -58.84 -25.51
CA GLU A 125 -31.81 -59.46 -25.63
C GLU A 125 -31.66 -60.95 -25.95
N ASP A 126 -32.44 -61.79 -25.25
CA ASP A 126 -32.83 -63.16 -25.64
C ASP A 126 -34.36 -63.17 -25.79
#